data_AF-A0A7C3G7Y4-F1
#
_entry.id   AF-A0A7C3G7Y4-F1
#
_cell.length_a   1.000
_cell.length_b   1.000
_cell.length_c   1.000
_cell.angle_alpha   90.00
_cell.angle_beta   90.00
_cell.angle_gamma   90.00
#
_symmetry.space_group_name_H-M   'P 1'
#
loop_
_entity.id
_entity.type
_entity.pdbx_description
1 polymer ?
#
loop_
_entity_poly.entity_id
_entity_poly.type
_entity_poly.pdbx_seq_one_letter_code
_entity_poly.pdbx_strand_id
1 'polypeptide(L)'
;MKVWKPIVFVIGLVLLLSLIIGWIALIIGFIAAMPFATFVFGKPLFAFVGAANVFFLVALPIIGFIQFAARHLFNKKTSGRTRTGMLLFWVFNVVSFFANGSYIAREFNQEGDLTQRVETLSFATDTIRLRMGNETAKNSLINIDNAKIIDDNLVLQNIVIDFAKSKDDKFRLIQTHFSRGKNTSEIEQLTKAITYEPIISDHEIIFPADFFIEKGSKWRGQKINIKLEVPEGKTIIFGDKNSNKLSDYISRNAQWAKRIPSVSWHGKHIWTMQDEKFYSKADALQEVGSD
;
A
#
# COMPACT_ATOMS: atom_id res chain seq x y z
N MET A 1 11.48 55.71 18.68
CA MET A 1 11.77 54.31 19.10
C MET A 1 11.83 53.42 17.86
N LYS A 2 12.89 52.62 17.66
CA LYS A 2 13.02 51.72 16.51
C LYS A 2 12.12 50.49 16.69
N VAL A 3 10.88 50.56 16.18
CA VAL A 3 9.82 49.53 16.30
C VAL A 3 10.20 48.19 15.62
N TRP A 4 11.21 48.19 14.75
CA TRP A 4 11.68 47.00 14.03
C TRP A 4 12.28 45.90 14.93
N LYS A 5 12.98 46.27 16.01
CA LYS A 5 13.68 45.29 16.87
C LYS A 5 12.71 44.33 17.60
N PRO A 6 11.62 44.81 18.22
CA PRO A 6 10.58 43.93 18.78
C PRO A 6 9.94 42.99 17.75
N ILE A 7 9.66 43.49 16.54
CA ILE A 7 9.01 42.70 15.48
C ILE A 7 9.89 41.51 15.06
N VAL A 8 11.17 41.76 14.78
CA VAL A 8 12.12 40.68 14.44
C VAL A 8 12.27 39.66 15.56
N PHE A 9 12.27 40.12 16.81
CA PHE A 9 12.35 39.24 17.97
C PHE A 9 11.12 38.32 18.07
N VAL A 10 9.91 38.86 17.90
CA VAL A 10 8.66 38.07 17.92
C VAL A 10 8.64 37.07 16.77
N ILE A 11 9.00 37.48 15.55
CA ILE A 11 9.07 36.57 14.39
C ILE A 11 10.05 35.43 14.65
N GLY A 12 11.24 35.74 15.16
CA GLY A 12 12.24 34.73 15.48
C GLY A 12 11.79 33.78 16.59
N LEU A 13 11.06 34.27 17.59
CA LEU A 13 10.49 33.45 18.65
C LEU A 13 9.43 32.48 18.09
N VAL A 14 8.54 32.96 17.22
CA VAL A 14 7.54 32.12 16.55
C VAL A 14 8.22 31.05 15.69
N LEU A 15 9.26 31.40 14.94
CA LEU A 15 10.05 30.45 14.15
C LEU A 15 10.77 29.41 15.02
N LEU A 16 11.31 29.81 16.18
CA LEU A 16 11.90 28.87 17.13
C LEU A 16 10.86 27.87 17.65
N LEU A 17 9.68 28.37 18.04
CA LEU A 17 8.58 27.52 18.52
C LEU A 17 8.09 26.56 17.43
N SER A 18 7.96 27.01 16.18
CA SER A 18 7.56 26.13 15.08
C SER A 18 8.60 25.05 14.80
N LEU A 19 9.90 25.35 14.89
CA LEU A 19 10.97 24.35 14.77
C LEU A 19 10.93 23.33 15.91
N ILE A 20 10.64 23.76 17.14
CA ILE A 20 10.49 22.85 18.29
C ILE A 20 9.28 21.92 18.08
N ILE A 21 8.13 22.48 17.66
CA ILE A 21 6.93 21.69 17.34
C ILE A 21 7.24 20.69 16.23
N GLY A 22 7.92 21.14 15.16
CA GLY A 22 8.35 20.27 14.06
C GLY A 22 9.29 19.15 14.52
N TRP A 23 10.18 19.42 15.47
CA TRP A 23 11.07 18.42 16.04
C TRP A 23 10.31 17.38 16.89
N ILE A 24 9.31 17.81 17.68
CA ILE A 24 8.42 16.91 18.41
C ILE A 24 7.60 16.05 17.43
N ALA A 25 7.03 16.67 16.39
CA ALA A 25 6.30 15.96 15.34
C ALA A 25 7.18 14.93 14.62
N LEU A 26 8.46 15.24 14.40
CA LEU A 26 9.42 14.30 13.82
C LEU A 26 9.66 13.08 14.73
N ILE A 27 9.72 13.26 16.05
CA ILE A 27 9.85 12.14 17.01
C ILE A 27 8.60 11.26 16.99
N ILE A 28 7.42 11.88 17.01
CA ILE A 28 6.14 11.14 16.93
C ILE A 28 6.08 10.36 15.60
N GLY A 29 6.43 11.00 14.48
CA GLY A 29 6.48 10.37 13.17
C GLY A 29 7.49 9.23 13.10
N PHE A 30 8.67 9.38 13.72
CA PHE A 30 9.67 8.31 13.81
C PHE A 30 9.10 7.09 14.54
N ILE A 31 8.51 7.27 15.71
CA ILE A 31 7.91 6.17 16.49
C ILE A 31 6.77 5.51 15.70
N ALA A 32 5.90 6.32 15.08
CA ALA A 32 4.79 5.83 14.27
C ALA A 32 5.23 5.04 13.03
N ALA A 33 6.35 5.40 12.41
CA ALA A 33 6.88 4.76 11.20
C ALA A 33 7.74 3.51 11.48
N MET A 34 8.22 3.31 12.70
CA MET A 34 9.10 2.18 13.06
C MET A 34 8.53 0.80 12.69
N PRO A 35 7.25 0.49 12.94
CA PRO A 35 6.65 -0.77 12.53
C PRO A 35 6.67 -1.01 11.00
N PHE A 36 6.60 0.06 10.20
CA PHE A 36 6.71 -0.07 8.74
C PHE A 36 8.16 -0.28 8.30
N ALA A 37 9.12 0.32 9.01
CA ALA A 37 10.55 0.16 8.70
C ALA A 37 10.98 -1.32 8.79
N THR A 38 10.37 -2.14 9.64
CA THR A 38 10.70 -3.58 9.69
C THR A 38 10.36 -4.33 8.41
N PHE A 39 9.32 -3.91 7.67
CA PHE A 39 8.99 -4.49 6.36
C PHE A 39 9.91 -3.95 5.25
N VAL A 40 10.47 -2.75 5.40
CA VAL A 40 11.48 -2.23 4.47
C VAL A 40 12.79 -2.99 4.60
N PHE A 41 13.28 -3.20 5.83
CA PHE A 41 14.62 -3.75 6.08
C PHE A 41 14.63 -5.25 6.39
N GLY A 42 13.48 -5.87 6.68
CA GLY A 42 13.32 -7.29 6.99
C GLY A 42 13.86 -7.73 8.36
N LYS A 43 14.69 -6.91 9.03
CA LYS A 43 15.23 -7.19 10.36
C LYS A 43 15.08 -5.97 11.27
N PRO A 44 14.68 -6.13 12.56
CA PRO A 44 14.49 -5.02 13.49
C PRO A 44 15.72 -4.12 13.66
N LEU A 45 16.91 -4.70 13.77
CA LEU A 45 18.14 -3.92 13.92
C LEU A 45 18.42 -3.04 12.69
N PHE A 46 18.28 -3.58 11.49
CA PHE A 46 18.48 -2.81 10.26
C PHE A 46 17.37 -1.78 10.05
N ALA A 47 16.14 -2.10 10.44
CA ALA A 47 15.03 -1.15 10.46
C ALA A 47 15.31 0.03 11.38
N PHE A 48 15.81 -0.22 12.59
CA PHE A 48 16.21 0.84 13.52
C PHE A 48 17.35 1.69 12.97
N VAL A 49 18.42 1.07 12.46
CA VAL A 49 19.57 1.80 11.89
C VAL A 49 19.13 2.66 10.70
N GLY A 50 18.34 2.10 9.79
CA GLY A 50 17.82 2.80 8.62
C GLY A 50 16.87 3.95 8.99
N ALA A 51 15.93 3.70 9.90
CA ALA A 51 15.02 4.73 10.39
C ALA A 51 15.79 5.83 11.15
N ALA A 52 16.77 5.48 11.98
CA ALA A 52 17.60 6.43 12.71
C ALA A 52 18.42 7.29 11.76
N ASN A 53 18.92 6.71 10.65
CA ASN A 53 19.61 7.45 9.62
C ASN A 53 18.71 8.52 8.97
N VAL A 54 17.46 8.16 8.62
CA VAL A 54 16.46 9.13 8.12
C VAL A 54 16.12 10.18 9.18
N PHE A 55 15.95 9.77 10.44
CA PHE A 55 15.69 10.68 11.54
C PHE A 55 16.80 11.73 11.68
N PHE A 56 18.06 11.31 11.77
CA PHE A 56 19.19 12.24 11.91
C PHE A 56 19.45 13.09 10.67
N LEU A 57 19.12 12.59 9.48
CA LEU A 57 19.17 13.36 8.25
C LEU A 57 18.28 14.62 8.32
N VAL A 58 17.11 14.51 8.96
CA VAL A 58 16.15 15.62 9.11
C VAL A 58 16.33 16.38 10.44
N ALA A 59 16.60 15.68 11.53
CA ALA A 59 16.69 16.25 12.86
C ALA A 59 17.90 17.20 13.03
N LEU A 60 19.07 16.85 12.48
CA LEU A 60 20.28 17.66 12.65
C LEU A 60 20.19 19.04 11.97
N PRO A 61 19.65 19.17 10.74
CA PRO A 61 19.35 20.48 10.16
C PRO A 61 18.41 21.32 11.03
N ILE A 62 17.34 20.73 11.56
CA ILE A 62 16.39 21.42 12.46
C ILE A 62 17.12 21.94 13.70
N ILE A 63 17.94 21.10 14.35
CA ILE A 63 18.75 21.51 15.51
C ILE A 63 19.73 22.63 15.11
N GLY A 64 20.33 22.54 13.93
CA GLY A 64 21.19 23.60 13.37
C GLY A 64 20.46 24.93 13.25
N PHE A 65 19.22 24.93 12.75
CA PHE A 65 18.37 26.13 12.68
C PHE A 65 17.96 26.65 14.06
N ILE A 66 17.65 25.76 15.01
CA ILE A 66 17.36 26.15 16.40
C ILE A 66 18.58 26.85 17.02
N GLN A 67 19.79 26.30 16.84
CA GLN A 67 21.03 26.93 17.33
C GLN A 67 21.30 28.27 16.62
N PHE A 68 21.00 28.37 15.32
CA PHE A 68 21.12 29.61 14.56
C PHE A 68 20.17 30.69 15.09
N ALA A 69 18.90 30.35 15.34
CA ALA A 69 17.91 31.26 15.91
C ALA A 69 18.29 31.66 17.35
N ALA A 70 18.69 30.71 18.20
CA ALA A 70 19.09 30.97 19.58
C ALA A 70 20.30 31.90 19.69
N ARG A 71 21.25 31.83 18.75
CA ARG A 71 22.37 32.77 18.65
C ARG A 71 21.90 34.20 18.38
N HIS A 72 20.92 34.38 17.50
CA HIS A 72 20.47 35.73 17.12
C HIS A 72 19.49 36.34 18.12
N LEU A 73 18.66 35.52 18.77
CA LEU A 73 17.63 35.99 19.71
C LEU A 73 18.16 36.14 21.14
N PHE A 74 19.00 35.21 21.59
CA PHE A 74 19.45 35.13 22.98
C PHE A 74 20.96 35.29 23.14
N ASN A 75 21.70 35.55 22.05
CA ASN A 75 23.16 35.61 22.03
C ASN A 75 23.85 34.34 22.58
N LYS A 76 23.14 33.20 22.58
CA LYS A 76 23.68 31.90 23.02
C LYS A 76 24.49 31.26 21.90
N LYS A 77 25.79 31.09 22.12
CA LYS A 77 26.71 30.53 21.14
C LYS A 77 27.00 29.06 21.44
N THR A 78 26.74 28.18 20.48
CA THR A 78 27.27 26.80 20.48
C THR A 78 28.77 26.82 20.21
N SER A 79 29.53 25.95 20.86
CA SER A 79 30.97 25.80 20.64
C SER A 79 31.28 25.41 19.18
N GLY A 80 32.42 25.86 18.66
CA GLY A 80 32.87 25.51 17.30
C GLY A 80 33.01 24.00 17.11
N ARG A 81 33.56 23.30 18.11
CA ARG A 81 33.73 21.84 18.11
C ARG A 81 32.40 21.10 17.97
N THR A 82 31.37 21.49 18.73
CA THR A 82 30.04 20.88 18.64
C THR A 82 29.42 21.09 17.26
N ARG A 83 29.52 22.30 16.71
CA ARG A 83 29.00 22.61 15.37
C ARG A 83 29.68 21.77 14.28
N THR A 84 31.00 21.69 14.30
CA THR A 84 31.76 20.87 13.35
C THR A 84 31.42 19.39 13.50
N GLY A 85 31.32 18.88 14.72
CA GLY A 85 30.93 17.49 14.98
C GLY A 85 29.52 17.16 14.45
N MET A 86 28.54 18.04 14.68
CA MET A 86 27.19 17.87 14.12
C MET A 86 27.19 17.87 12.59
N LEU A 87 27.93 18.78 11.97
CA LEU A 87 28.03 18.85 10.51
C LEU A 87 28.67 17.59 9.93
N LEU A 88 29.78 17.12 10.51
CA LEU A 88 30.44 15.89 10.08
C LEU A 88 29.53 14.68 10.23
N PHE A 89 28.81 14.57 11.36
CA PHE A 89 27.87 13.50 11.59
C PHE A 89 26.67 13.55 10.62
N TRP A 90 26.20 14.75 10.26
CA TRP A 90 25.16 14.92 9.26
C TRP A 90 25.65 14.51 7.86
N VAL A 91 26.84 14.94 7.44
CA VAL A 91 27.45 14.52 6.16
C VAL A 91 27.61 13.00 6.11
N PHE A 92 28.07 12.38 7.20
CA PHE A 92 28.14 10.92 7.30
C PHE A 92 26.75 10.27 7.15
N ASN A 93 25.71 10.84 7.78
CA ASN A 93 24.34 10.37 7.62
C ASN A 93 23.84 10.49 6.18
N VAL A 94 24.18 11.55 5.46
CA VAL A 94 23.83 11.71 4.03
C VAL A 94 24.46 10.59 3.20
N VAL A 95 25.75 10.34 3.38
CA VAL A 95 26.45 9.24 2.67
C VAL A 95 25.81 7.89 3.00
N SER A 96 25.54 7.63 4.28
CA SER A 96 24.87 6.41 4.74
C SER A 96 23.45 6.28 4.16
N PHE A 97 22.71 7.38 4.04
CA PHE A 97 21.36 7.39 3.47
C PHE A 97 21.37 6.91 2.01
N PHE A 98 22.26 7.46 1.19
CA PHE A 98 22.39 7.01 -0.20
C PHE A 98 22.89 5.57 -0.32
N ALA A 99 23.78 5.12 0.57
CA ALA A 99 24.23 3.73 0.60
C ALA A 99 23.08 2.77 0.95
N ASN A 100 22.30 3.07 1.99
CA ASN A 100 21.11 2.29 2.37
C ASN A 100 20.04 2.29 1.27
N GLY A 101 19.75 3.47 0.71
CA GLY A 101 18.80 3.60 -0.39
C GLY A 101 19.23 2.78 -1.61
N SER A 102 20.51 2.81 -1.97
CA SER A 102 21.05 2.00 -3.07
C SER A 102 20.98 0.50 -2.79
N TYR A 103 21.22 0.10 -1.54
CA TYR A 103 21.07 -1.30 -1.12
C TYR A 103 19.63 -1.77 -1.25
N ILE A 104 18.67 -1.00 -0.72
CA ILE A 104 17.24 -1.31 -0.81
C ILE A 104 16.80 -1.34 -2.28
N ALA A 105 17.20 -0.36 -3.10
CA ALA A 105 16.82 -0.29 -4.50
C ALA A 105 17.25 -1.55 -5.28
N ARG A 106 18.44 -2.11 -4.98
CA ARG A 106 18.89 -3.38 -5.58
C ARG A 106 18.02 -4.57 -5.21
N GLU A 107 17.31 -4.53 -4.08
CA GLU A 107 16.37 -5.58 -3.70
C GLU A 107 15.05 -5.54 -4.48
N PHE A 108 14.84 -4.55 -5.36
CA PHE A 108 13.71 -4.48 -6.27
C PHE A 108 14.10 -4.80 -7.73
N ASN A 109 15.30 -5.33 -7.96
CA ASN A 109 15.89 -5.45 -9.30
C ASN A 109 15.20 -6.50 -10.20
N GLN A 110 14.58 -7.52 -9.62
CA GLN A 110 13.81 -8.52 -10.34
C GLN A 110 12.36 -8.50 -9.89
N GLU A 111 11.48 -8.97 -10.77
CA GLU A 111 10.07 -9.15 -10.49
C GLU A 111 9.62 -10.52 -10.97
N GLY A 112 8.60 -11.07 -10.31
CA GLY A 112 8.07 -12.36 -10.67
C GLY A 112 6.76 -12.67 -9.97
N ASP A 113 6.09 -13.66 -10.53
CA ASP A 113 4.76 -14.10 -10.13
C ASP A 113 4.80 -15.60 -9.82
N LEU A 114 4.09 -16.02 -8.78
CA LEU A 114 3.92 -17.42 -8.42
C LEU A 114 2.44 -17.73 -8.21
N THR A 115 1.92 -18.67 -9.01
CA THR A 115 0.56 -19.17 -8.85
C THR A 115 0.46 -19.97 -7.55
N GLN A 116 -0.33 -19.49 -6.60
CA GLN A 116 -0.53 -20.12 -5.29
C GLN A 116 -1.70 -21.09 -5.30
N ARG A 117 -2.79 -20.74 -5.99
CA ARG A 117 -4.02 -21.52 -6.04
C ARG A 117 -4.53 -21.58 -7.47
N VAL A 118 -4.89 -22.79 -7.88
CA VAL A 118 -5.73 -23.06 -9.05
C VAL A 118 -6.85 -23.96 -8.56
N GLU A 119 -8.00 -23.36 -8.30
CA GLU A 119 -9.14 -24.08 -7.75
C GLU A 119 -10.25 -24.17 -8.80
N THR A 120 -10.71 -25.39 -9.05
CA THR A 120 -11.85 -25.63 -9.93
C THR A 120 -13.11 -25.62 -9.09
N LEU A 121 -14.02 -24.69 -9.37
CA LEU A 121 -15.22 -24.45 -8.59
C LEU A 121 -16.43 -25.03 -9.32
N SER A 122 -17.26 -25.76 -8.58
CA SER A 122 -18.55 -26.26 -9.04
C SER A 122 -19.63 -25.61 -8.21
N PHE A 123 -20.52 -24.87 -8.88
CA PHE A 123 -21.65 -24.21 -8.26
C PHE A 123 -22.94 -24.90 -8.70
N ALA A 124 -23.91 -24.99 -7.81
CA ALA A 124 -25.23 -25.57 -8.11
C ALA A 124 -26.05 -24.69 -9.07
N THR A 125 -25.69 -23.40 -9.20
CA THR A 125 -26.40 -22.40 -9.98
C THR A 125 -25.59 -21.90 -11.16
N ASP A 126 -26.28 -21.48 -12.23
CA ASP A 126 -25.65 -20.82 -13.39
C ASP A 126 -25.22 -19.37 -13.11
N THR A 127 -25.68 -18.83 -11.98
CA THR A 127 -25.42 -17.46 -11.54
C THR A 127 -24.72 -17.49 -10.19
N ILE A 128 -23.58 -16.81 -10.08
CA ILE A 128 -22.86 -16.63 -8.81
C ILE A 128 -22.72 -15.16 -8.45
N ARG A 129 -22.63 -14.89 -7.15
CA ARG A 129 -22.41 -13.57 -6.60
C ARG A 129 -20.93 -13.37 -6.27
N LEU A 130 -20.39 -12.20 -6.56
CA LEU A 130 -19.03 -11.80 -6.20
C LEU A 130 -19.09 -10.59 -5.27
N ARG A 131 -18.32 -10.64 -4.18
CA ARG A 131 -18.27 -9.55 -3.20
C ARG A 131 -16.85 -9.33 -2.71
N MET A 132 -16.56 -8.08 -2.36
CA MET A 132 -15.43 -7.77 -1.49
C MET A 132 -15.86 -7.88 -0.04
N GLY A 133 -14.99 -8.45 0.79
CA GLY A 133 -15.10 -8.42 2.24
C GLY A 133 -14.97 -7.00 2.80
N ASN A 134 -15.00 -6.89 4.12
CA ASN A 134 -14.74 -5.62 4.77
C ASN A 134 -13.24 -5.38 4.92
N GLU A 135 -12.83 -4.12 4.78
CA GLU A 135 -11.45 -3.70 5.07
C GLU A 135 -11.14 -3.89 6.55
N THR A 136 -9.99 -4.48 6.81
CA THR A 136 -9.43 -4.66 8.15
C THR A 136 -8.98 -3.31 8.69
N ALA A 137 -9.38 -3.00 9.91
CA ALA A 137 -9.11 -1.73 10.60
C ALA A 137 -9.25 -0.49 9.68
N LYS A 138 -10.46 -0.30 9.11
CA LYS A 138 -10.78 0.90 8.30
C LYS A 138 -10.39 2.21 9.00
N ASN A 139 -10.51 2.25 10.32
CA ASN A 139 -10.21 3.43 11.16
C ASN A 139 -8.81 3.39 11.79
N SER A 140 -7.83 2.71 11.16
CA SER A 140 -6.45 2.74 11.65
C SER A 140 -5.94 4.18 11.75
N LEU A 141 -5.38 4.54 12.91
CA LEU A 141 -4.80 5.86 13.17
C LEU A 141 -3.59 6.15 12.27
N ILE A 142 -2.89 5.09 11.84
CA ILE A 142 -1.72 5.19 10.97
C ILE A 142 -2.02 4.37 9.72
N ASN A 143 -2.16 5.06 8.60
CA ASN A 143 -2.36 4.51 7.27
C ASN A 143 -1.41 5.25 6.31
N ILE A 144 -0.51 4.52 5.68
CA ILE A 144 0.44 5.05 4.70
C ILE A 144 0.07 4.44 3.35
N ASP A 145 -0.65 5.20 2.52
CA ASP A 145 -1.02 4.78 1.15
C ASP A 145 -1.69 3.39 1.09
N ASN A 146 -2.73 3.20 1.91
CA ASN A 146 -3.46 1.93 2.09
C ASN A 146 -2.62 0.78 2.69
N ALA A 147 -1.46 1.09 3.26
CA ALA A 147 -0.69 0.19 4.09
C ALA A 147 -0.93 0.46 5.58
N LYS A 148 -1.23 -0.59 6.34
CA LYS A 148 -1.51 -0.53 7.78
C LYS A 148 -0.74 -1.63 8.51
N ILE A 149 -0.48 -1.43 9.81
CA ILE A 149 0.04 -2.49 10.68
C ILE A 149 -1.08 -2.96 11.61
N ILE A 150 -1.36 -4.27 11.58
CA ILE A 150 -2.40 -4.91 12.40
C ILE A 150 -1.82 -6.20 12.93
N ASP A 151 -1.87 -6.39 14.25
CA ASP A 151 -1.29 -7.56 14.94
C ASP A 151 0.12 -7.88 14.44
N ASP A 152 0.96 -6.84 14.37
CA ASP A 152 2.34 -6.90 13.89
C ASP A 152 2.54 -7.22 12.39
N ASN A 153 1.47 -7.47 11.63
CA ASN A 153 1.51 -7.76 10.20
C ASN A 153 1.24 -6.54 9.34
N LEU A 154 1.81 -6.52 8.14
CA LEU A 154 1.56 -5.47 7.15
C LEU A 154 0.33 -5.85 6.32
N VAL A 155 -0.67 -4.98 6.34
CA VAL A 155 -1.95 -5.15 5.66
C VAL A 155 -2.01 -4.21 4.46
N LEU A 156 -2.32 -4.76 3.28
CA LEU A 156 -2.24 -4.06 2.00
C LEU A 156 -3.48 -4.31 1.13
N GLN A 157 -3.85 -3.31 0.33
CA GLN A 157 -5.00 -3.33 -0.58
C GLN A 157 -4.62 -3.45 -2.07
N ASN A 158 -3.46 -4.04 -2.36
CA ASN A 158 -2.95 -4.18 -3.73
C ASN A 158 -3.43 -5.49 -4.39
N ILE A 159 -4.73 -5.58 -4.65
CA ILE A 159 -5.39 -6.75 -5.24
C ILE A 159 -5.97 -6.34 -6.59
N VAL A 160 -5.82 -7.19 -7.61
CA VAL A 160 -6.43 -6.99 -8.92
C VAL A 160 -7.18 -8.25 -9.33
N ILE A 161 -8.42 -8.07 -9.76
CA ILE A 161 -9.32 -9.13 -10.23
C ILE A 161 -9.49 -8.96 -11.74
N ASP A 162 -9.14 -10.01 -12.49
CA ASP A 162 -9.41 -10.13 -13.92
C ASP A 162 -10.41 -11.27 -14.16
N PHE A 163 -11.13 -11.17 -15.27
CA PHE A 163 -12.11 -12.14 -15.69
C PHE A 163 -11.76 -12.65 -17.08
N ALA A 164 -11.98 -13.94 -17.32
CA ALA A 164 -11.78 -14.55 -18.63
C ALA A 164 -12.78 -15.67 -18.88
N LYS A 165 -12.93 -16.07 -20.14
CA LYS A 165 -13.63 -17.30 -20.51
C LYS A 165 -12.92 -18.51 -19.91
N SER A 166 -13.68 -19.46 -19.36
CA SER A 166 -13.17 -20.80 -19.08
C SER A 166 -13.03 -21.63 -20.37
N LYS A 167 -12.15 -22.63 -20.32
CA LYS A 167 -11.95 -23.56 -21.45
C LYS A 167 -12.97 -24.70 -21.48
N ASP A 168 -13.70 -24.88 -20.38
CA ASP A 168 -14.70 -25.91 -20.18
C ASP A 168 -15.88 -25.35 -19.35
N ASP A 169 -16.81 -26.21 -18.98
CA ASP A 169 -18.01 -25.86 -18.21
C ASP A 169 -17.75 -25.58 -16.71
N LYS A 170 -16.48 -25.39 -16.30
CA LYS A 170 -16.11 -25.22 -14.89
C LYS A 170 -15.56 -23.83 -14.61
N PHE A 171 -16.00 -23.25 -13.50
CA PHE A 171 -15.37 -22.04 -12.98
C PHE A 171 -13.96 -22.38 -12.50
N ARG A 172 -12.98 -21.51 -12.76
CA ARG A 172 -11.63 -21.66 -12.20
C ARG A 172 -11.18 -20.37 -11.55
N LEU A 173 -10.78 -20.47 -10.30
CA LEU A 173 -10.15 -19.38 -9.56
C LEU A 173 -8.64 -19.59 -9.59
N ILE A 174 -7.94 -18.70 -10.27
CA ILE A 174 -6.49 -18.69 -10.35
C ILE A 174 -5.98 -17.51 -9.53
N GLN A 175 -5.22 -17.79 -8.48
CA GLN A 175 -4.62 -16.78 -7.61
C GLN A 175 -3.11 -16.79 -7.81
N THR A 176 -2.59 -15.66 -8.28
CA THR A 176 -1.17 -15.44 -8.53
C THR A 176 -0.67 -14.33 -7.62
N HIS A 177 0.43 -14.60 -6.94
CA HIS A 177 1.09 -13.64 -6.07
C HIS A 177 2.31 -13.07 -6.78
N PHE A 178 2.39 -11.75 -6.82
CA PHE A 178 3.51 -10.99 -7.37
C PHE A 178 4.42 -10.51 -6.25
N SER A 179 5.73 -10.48 -6.50
CA SER A 179 6.68 -9.72 -5.69
C SER A 179 7.88 -9.30 -6.52
N ARG A 180 8.54 -8.22 -6.09
CA ARG A 180 9.93 -7.94 -6.48
C ARG A 180 10.91 -8.59 -5.50
N GLY A 181 12.16 -8.70 -5.93
CA GLY A 181 13.25 -9.25 -5.11
C GLY A 181 14.61 -9.07 -5.76
N LYS A 182 15.67 -9.41 -5.04
CA LYS A 182 17.04 -9.37 -5.58
C LYS A 182 17.33 -10.56 -6.51
N ASN A 183 16.60 -11.65 -6.36
CA ASN A 183 16.71 -12.88 -7.15
C ASN A 183 15.40 -13.68 -7.10
N THR A 184 15.26 -14.67 -8.00
CA THR A 184 14.07 -15.54 -8.10
C THR A 184 13.73 -16.25 -6.79
N SER A 185 14.73 -16.76 -6.05
CA SER A 185 14.50 -17.46 -4.78
C SER A 185 13.86 -16.55 -3.72
N GLU A 186 14.30 -15.30 -3.62
CA GLU A 186 13.68 -14.32 -2.72
C GLU A 186 12.26 -13.97 -3.17
N ILE A 187 12.02 -13.85 -4.49
CA ILE A 187 10.66 -13.61 -5.02
C ILE A 187 9.71 -14.75 -4.64
N GLU A 188 10.13 -16.01 -4.81
CA GLU A 188 9.34 -17.17 -4.39
C GLU A 188 9.07 -17.18 -2.90
N GLN A 189 10.05 -16.83 -2.07
CA GLN A 189 9.86 -16.73 -0.62
C GLN A 189 8.85 -15.63 -0.27
N LEU A 190 8.98 -14.45 -0.87
CA LEU A 190 8.12 -13.30 -0.58
C LEU A 190 6.68 -13.47 -1.07
N THR A 191 6.49 -14.14 -2.21
CA THR A 191 5.15 -14.46 -2.73
C THR A 191 4.42 -15.50 -1.89
N LYS A 192 5.15 -16.49 -1.34
CA LYS A 192 4.61 -17.48 -0.40
C LYS A 192 4.28 -16.91 0.98
N ALA A 193 4.91 -15.80 1.37
CA ALA A 193 4.67 -15.13 2.65
C ALA A 193 3.41 -14.24 2.67
N ILE A 194 2.66 -14.19 1.56
CA ILE A 194 1.40 -13.46 1.47
C ILE A 194 0.27 -14.38 1.91
N THR A 195 -0.53 -13.93 2.87
CA THR A 195 -1.73 -14.64 3.33
C THR A 195 -2.98 -14.01 2.70
N TYR A 196 -3.70 -14.80 1.90
CA TYR A 196 -4.94 -14.39 1.24
C TYR A 196 -5.83 -15.57 0.89
N GLU A 197 -7.02 -15.61 1.48
CA GLU A 197 -7.96 -16.73 1.36
C GLU A 197 -9.38 -16.23 1.02
N PRO A 198 -9.81 -16.35 -0.24
CA PRO A 198 -11.20 -16.14 -0.63
C PRO A 198 -12.15 -17.13 0.07
N ILE A 199 -13.32 -16.65 0.50
CA ILE A 199 -14.38 -17.51 1.04
C ILE A 199 -15.27 -17.91 -0.13
N ILE A 200 -15.38 -19.21 -0.38
CA ILE A 200 -16.18 -19.77 -1.45
C ILE A 200 -17.37 -20.52 -0.84
N SER A 201 -18.57 -20.26 -1.37
CA SER A 201 -19.82 -20.89 -0.97
C SER A 201 -20.61 -21.30 -2.22
N ASP A 202 -21.73 -22.02 -2.06
CA ASP A 202 -22.47 -22.65 -3.18
C ASP A 202 -22.94 -21.71 -4.30
N HIS A 203 -23.03 -20.40 -4.03
CA HIS A 203 -23.48 -19.38 -4.98
C HIS A 203 -22.74 -18.04 -4.84
N GLU A 204 -21.67 -17.98 -4.06
CA GLU A 204 -20.96 -16.73 -3.78
C GLU A 204 -19.46 -16.94 -3.59
N ILE A 205 -18.66 -15.98 -4.08
CA ILE A 205 -17.24 -15.83 -3.75
C ILE A 205 -17.05 -14.48 -3.06
N ILE A 206 -16.48 -14.51 -1.86
CA ILE A 206 -16.11 -13.31 -1.09
C ILE A 206 -14.59 -13.17 -1.10
N PHE A 207 -14.10 -12.14 -1.76
CA PHE A 207 -12.69 -11.77 -1.81
C PHE A 207 -12.34 -10.87 -0.62
N PRO A 208 -11.35 -11.21 0.23
CA PRO A 208 -10.86 -10.27 1.23
C PRO A 208 -10.43 -8.95 0.59
N ALA A 209 -10.73 -7.82 1.24
CA ALA A 209 -10.38 -6.48 0.76
C ALA A 209 -8.90 -6.13 0.92
N ASP A 210 -8.22 -6.86 1.80
CA ASP A 210 -6.80 -6.73 2.08
C ASP A 210 -6.13 -8.11 2.10
N PHE A 211 -4.81 -8.12 1.96
CA PHE A 211 -3.97 -9.27 2.26
C PHE A 211 -2.90 -8.92 3.28
N PHE A 212 -2.33 -9.96 3.91
CA PHE A 212 -1.35 -9.81 4.96
C PHE A 212 0.03 -10.23 4.46
N ILE A 213 1.05 -9.47 4.85
CA ILE A 213 2.45 -9.89 4.83
C ILE A 213 2.88 -10.08 6.27
N GLU A 214 3.29 -11.31 6.59
CA GLU A 214 3.69 -11.66 7.94
C GLU A 214 4.93 -10.88 8.40
N LYS A 215 4.98 -10.55 9.70
CA LYS A 215 6.15 -9.95 10.33
C LYS A 215 7.41 -10.77 10.05
N GLY A 216 8.47 -10.08 9.66
CA GLY A 216 9.76 -10.70 9.29
C GLY A 216 9.92 -10.89 7.78
N SER A 217 8.83 -10.86 7.03
CA SER A 217 8.86 -10.75 5.56
C SER A 217 9.06 -9.30 5.12
N LYS A 218 9.71 -9.11 3.96
CA LYS A 218 9.95 -7.78 3.40
C LYS A 218 8.81 -7.36 2.49
N TRP A 219 8.47 -6.07 2.50
CA TRP A 219 7.61 -5.49 1.49
C TRP A 219 8.40 -5.13 0.23
N ARG A 220 8.12 -5.79 -0.88
CA ARG A 220 8.76 -5.56 -2.19
C ARG A 220 7.71 -5.37 -3.28
N GLY A 221 6.70 -4.55 -2.97
CA GLY A 221 5.62 -4.24 -3.90
C GLY A 221 4.72 -5.44 -4.19
N GLN A 222 4.49 -6.30 -3.18
CA GLN A 222 3.62 -7.46 -3.34
C GLN A 222 2.23 -7.05 -3.83
N LYS A 223 1.66 -7.92 -4.65
CA LYS A 223 0.36 -7.74 -5.27
C LYS A 223 -0.30 -9.11 -5.46
N ILE A 224 -1.62 -9.14 -5.34
CA ILE A 224 -2.39 -10.34 -5.68
C ILE A 224 -3.11 -10.10 -7.00
N ASN A 225 -2.90 -11.00 -7.96
CA ASN A 225 -3.67 -11.06 -9.19
C ASN A 225 -4.60 -12.27 -9.10
N ILE A 226 -5.90 -12.01 -9.11
CA ILE A 226 -6.94 -13.03 -9.14
C ILE A 226 -7.48 -13.06 -10.56
N LYS A 227 -7.53 -14.24 -11.16
CA LYS A 227 -8.22 -14.46 -12.43
C LYS A 227 -9.35 -15.44 -12.20
N LEU A 228 -10.58 -14.97 -12.42
CA LEU A 228 -11.77 -15.82 -12.40
C LEU A 228 -12.12 -16.21 -13.84
N GLU A 229 -11.94 -17.48 -14.17
CA GLU A 229 -12.39 -18.07 -15.43
C GLU A 229 -13.86 -18.48 -15.29
N VAL A 230 -14.72 -17.91 -16.12
CA VAL A 230 -16.16 -18.10 -16.10
C VAL A 230 -16.56 -18.91 -17.35
N PRO A 231 -17.29 -20.04 -17.19
CA PRO A 231 -17.77 -20.81 -18.34
C PRO A 231 -18.77 -20.04 -19.18
N GLU A 232 -18.83 -20.39 -20.45
CA GLU A 232 -19.82 -19.85 -21.37
C GLU A 232 -21.25 -20.11 -20.89
N GLY A 233 -22.14 -19.13 -21.04
CA GLY A 233 -23.53 -19.18 -20.57
C GLY A 233 -23.71 -18.90 -19.07
N LYS A 234 -22.63 -18.91 -18.26
CA LYS A 234 -22.71 -18.61 -16.83
C LYS A 234 -22.69 -17.10 -16.57
N THR A 235 -23.27 -16.70 -15.44
CA THR A 235 -23.45 -15.30 -15.05
C THR A 235 -22.78 -14.99 -13.71
N ILE A 236 -22.13 -13.84 -13.62
CA ILE A 236 -21.60 -13.29 -12.38
C ILE A 236 -22.34 -12.00 -12.02
N ILE A 237 -22.64 -11.83 -10.74
CA ILE A 237 -23.34 -10.66 -10.21
C ILE A 237 -22.49 -10.01 -9.12
N PHE A 238 -22.33 -8.70 -9.17
CA PHE A 238 -21.66 -7.94 -8.11
C PHE A 238 -22.24 -6.53 -7.96
N GLY A 239 -21.84 -5.86 -6.89
CA GLY A 239 -22.38 -4.55 -6.54
C GLY A 239 -23.81 -4.61 -5.99
N ASP A 240 -24.20 -3.51 -5.36
CA ASP A 240 -25.55 -3.24 -4.88
C ASP A 240 -25.88 -1.75 -5.01
N LYS A 241 -27.10 -1.36 -4.63
CA LYS A 241 -27.58 0.04 -4.74
C LYS A 241 -26.69 1.05 -3.99
N ASN A 242 -25.96 0.62 -2.98
CA ASN A 242 -25.22 1.49 -2.06
C ASN A 242 -23.70 1.30 -2.17
N SER A 243 -23.22 0.28 -2.89
CA SER A 243 -21.81 -0.11 -2.88
C SER A 243 -21.42 -0.90 -4.14
N ASN A 244 -20.37 -0.44 -4.81
CA ASN A 244 -19.72 -1.17 -5.89
C ASN A 244 -18.23 -1.46 -5.58
N LYS A 245 -17.88 -1.80 -4.33
CA LYS A 245 -16.47 -1.96 -3.93
C LYS A 245 -15.65 -2.88 -4.82
N LEU A 246 -16.27 -3.90 -5.44
CA LEU A 246 -15.55 -4.81 -6.34
C LEU A 246 -14.93 -4.06 -7.53
N SER A 247 -15.58 -3.00 -8.05
CA SER A 247 -15.09 -2.25 -9.22
C SER A 247 -13.71 -1.66 -9.02
N ASP A 248 -13.37 -1.29 -7.79
CA ASP A 248 -12.07 -0.67 -7.45
C ASP A 248 -10.90 -1.65 -7.62
N TYR A 249 -11.19 -2.95 -7.56
CA TYR A 249 -10.22 -4.04 -7.70
C TYR A 249 -10.21 -4.65 -9.10
N ILE A 250 -11.16 -4.29 -9.98
CA ILE A 250 -11.21 -4.83 -11.34
C ILE A 250 -10.03 -4.32 -12.16
N SER A 251 -9.42 -5.21 -12.94
CA SER A 251 -8.30 -4.89 -13.83
C SER A 251 -8.62 -3.74 -14.80
N ARG A 252 -7.97 -2.58 -14.60
CA ARG A 252 -8.05 -1.44 -15.52
C ARG A 252 -7.63 -1.80 -16.95
N ASN A 253 -6.66 -2.70 -17.10
CA ASN A 253 -6.22 -3.19 -18.41
C ASN A 253 -7.34 -3.98 -19.12
N ALA A 254 -8.12 -4.77 -18.37
CA ALA A 254 -9.26 -5.50 -18.94
C ALA A 254 -10.37 -4.54 -19.41
N GLN A 255 -10.60 -3.46 -18.65
CA GLN A 255 -11.55 -2.40 -19.02
C GLN A 255 -11.09 -1.66 -20.27
N TRP A 256 -9.84 -1.20 -20.32
CA TRP A 256 -9.28 -0.49 -21.48
C TRP A 256 -9.24 -1.35 -22.75
N ALA A 257 -8.92 -2.64 -22.61
CA ALA A 257 -8.94 -3.60 -23.71
C ALA A 257 -10.36 -4.00 -24.14
N LYS A 258 -11.42 -3.49 -23.49
CA LYS A 258 -12.82 -3.80 -23.76
C LYS A 258 -13.10 -5.32 -23.73
N ARG A 259 -12.43 -6.04 -22.84
CA ARG A 259 -12.66 -7.48 -22.58
C ARG A 259 -13.84 -7.71 -21.63
N ILE A 260 -14.14 -6.71 -20.80
CA ILE A 260 -15.21 -6.71 -19.82
C ILE A 260 -16.08 -5.44 -19.98
N PRO A 261 -17.35 -5.47 -19.55
CA PRO A 261 -18.22 -4.30 -19.54
C PRO A 261 -17.69 -3.16 -18.67
N SER A 262 -18.19 -1.94 -18.92
CA SER A 262 -17.93 -0.78 -18.06
C SER A 262 -18.55 -0.99 -16.68
N VAL A 263 -17.89 -0.47 -15.64
CA VAL A 263 -18.37 -0.48 -14.24
C VAL A 263 -18.49 0.94 -13.67
N SER A 264 -18.80 1.92 -14.51
CA SER A 264 -18.68 3.34 -14.18
C SER A 264 -19.75 3.88 -13.22
N TRP A 265 -20.85 3.18 -12.99
CA TRP A 265 -21.90 3.59 -12.06
C TRP A 265 -21.95 2.72 -10.79
N HIS A 266 -22.55 3.31 -9.75
CA HIS A 266 -22.88 2.59 -8.52
C HIS A 266 -24.16 1.80 -8.75
N GLY A 267 -24.12 0.50 -8.48
CA GLY A 267 -25.29 -0.34 -8.68
C GLY A 267 -24.95 -1.82 -8.80
N LYS A 268 -25.97 -2.59 -9.15
CA LYS A 268 -25.83 -4.01 -9.41
C LYS A 268 -25.35 -4.23 -10.86
N HIS A 269 -24.26 -4.97 -11.00
CA HIS A 269 -23.67 -5.40 -12.26
C HIS A 269 -23.99 -6.88 -12.48
N ILE A 270 -24.41 -7.25 -13.70
CA ILE A 270 -24.77 -8.61 -14.09
C ILE A 270 -24.06 -8.93 -15.40
N TRP A 271 -23.03 -9.77 -15.34
CA TRP A 271 -22.24 -10.11 -16.51
C TRP A 271 -22.43 -11.58 -16.88
N THR A 272 -22.83 -11.83 -18.12
CA THR A 272 -22.93 -13.18 -18.68
C THR A 272 -21.78 -13.40 -19.64
N MET A 273 -21.08 -14.53 -19.49
CA MET A 273 -20.03 -14.93 -20.42
C MET A 273 -20.66 -15.47 -21.70
N GLN A 274 -20.33 -14.90 -22.85
CA GLN A 274 -20.74 -15.40 -24.17
C GLN A 274 -19.57 -15.26 -25.15
N ASP A 275 -19.38 -16.24 -26.04
CA ASP A 275 -18.27 -16.25 -26.98
C ASP A 275 -16.93 -16.01 -26.26
N GLU A 276 -16.28 -14.87 -26.49
CA GLU A 276 -14.97 -14.50 -25.92
C GLU A 276 -15.02 -13.26 -25.01
N LYS A 277 -16.22 -12.75 -24.69
CA LYS A 277 -16.39 -11.52 -23.90
C LYS A 277 -17.49 -11.64 -22.86
N PHE A 278 -17.38 -10.80 -21.84
CA PHE A 278 -18.49 -10.59 -20.92
C PHE A 278 -19.46 -9.58 -21.52
N TYR A 279 -20.72 -9.93 -21.52
CA TYR A 279 -21.81 -9.06 -21.92
C TYR A 279 -22.55 -8.65 -20.66
N SER A 280 -22.78 -7.34 -20.52
CA SER A 280 -23.84 -6.88 -19.65
C SER A 280 -25.16 -7.02 -20.42
N LYS A 281 -26.15 -7.72 -19.85
CA LYS A 281 -27.40 -8.01 -20.57
C LYS A 281 -28.20 -6.73 -20.84
N ALA A 282 -28.70 -6.60 -22.07
CA ALA A 282 -29.82 -5.70 -22.41
C ALA A 282 -31.18 -6.26 -21.94
N ASP A 283 -31.28 -7.58 -21.70
CA ASP A 283 -32.57 -8.29 -21.53
C ASP A 283 -32.87 -8.73 -20.08
N ALA A 284 -32.08 -8.27 -19.10
CA ALA A 284 -32.53 -8.23 -17.72
C ALA A 284 -33.31 -6.92 -17.53
N LEU A 285 -34.33 -6.90 -16.68
CA LEU A 285 -34.94 -5.66 -16.17
C LEU A 285 -33.85 -4.81 -15.47
N GLN A 286 -33.11 -4.04 -16.28
CA GLN A 286 -32.09 -3.02 -16.02
C GLN A 286 -30.84 -3.42 -15.20
N GLU A 287 -29.68 -2.98 -15.68
CA GLU A 287 -28.62 -2.48 -14.79
C GLU A 287 -29.26 -1.40 -13.91
N VAL A 288 -29.52 -1.72 -12.64
CA VAL A 288 -30.10 -0.75 -11.71
C VAL A 288 -28.93 0.07 -11.14
N GLY A 289 -28.58 1.14 -11.85
CA GLY A 289 -27.66 2.18 -11.40
C GLY A 289 -28.41 3.45 -11.02
N SER A 290 -27.91 4.17 -10.02
CA SER A 290 -28.27 5.57 -9.81
C SER A 290 -27.08 6.43 -10.24
N ASP A 291 -27.27 7.26 -11.26
CA ASP A 291 -26.32 8.31 -11.66
C ASP A 291 -26.08 9.32 -10.53
#